data_AF-A0A1V2ERI8-F1
#
_entry.id   AF-A0A1V2ERI8-F1
#
_cell.length_a   1.000
_cell.length_b   1.000
_cell.length_c   1.000
_cell.angle_alpha   90.00
_cell.angle_beta   90.00
_cell.angle_gamma   90.00
#
_symmetry.space_group_name_H-M   'P 1'
#
loop_
_entity.id
_entity.type
_entity.pdbx_description
1 polymer ?
#
loop_
_entity_poly.entity_id
_entity_poly.type
_entity_poly.pdbx_seq_one_letter_code
_entity_poly.pdbx_strand_id
1 'polypeptide(L)'
;MIRTGRDLDDEVGGPSPLPLAGGAGGGPVVQHASLEDRPTPSPSREREGDLVSLPYAFARKFGVTLSGDAVALREGADPRALIEVRRVLGRPFDITILEPAAFDRLLGDNYAMDGQATALAAVGMGDELDLLADGIPTAEDLLDTADDAPAIRLINGVIADAARNGVSDIHIEPYETGLVVRMRIDGVLRETLRMPPHVAPVVVSRIKVMARLDIAERRVPQDGRMGLTLGGKLLDVRVSTLPSRAGERVVLRILDKDNAGIDLNALGMSAPVHALLEGAINEPNGIVLVTGPTGSGKTTTLYAALRLLNDGSRNILTVEDPVEYAVEGVGQTQVNAKVGLTFAAGLRAILRQDPDVVMVGEIRDRETAEIAVQASLTGHLVLSTVHTNDAIGAITRMRDMKVEPFLLASTLRAVIAQRLVRRLCPTCRRAVPAGDTVAPLLGVAREATAYEAVGCAECNHTGFKGRVGVYEGVRVDETVRRMINDGADEAAIAAHAFAKSETLTAAARRMVEQGVTTPEEAVRVSRRDSDG
;
A
#
# COMPACT_ATOMS: atom_id res chain seq x y z
N MET A 1 -16.50 43.34 -13.37
CA MET A 1 -15.93 44.41 -12.53
C MET A 1 -15.66 43.80 -11.17
N ILE A 2 -14.39 43.60 -10.83
CA ILE A 2 -13.93 42.92 -9.61
C ILE A 2 -13.98 43.95 -8.47
N ARG A 3 -14.68 43.66 -7.37
CA ARG A 3 -14.68 44.52 -6.17
C ARG A 3 -13.93 43.83 -5.04
N THR A 4 -12.83 44.43 -4.65
CA THR A 4 -12.12 44.21 -3.38
C THR A 4 -12.69 45.17 -2.34
N GLY A 5 -13.01 44.67 -1.15
CA GLY A 5 -13.59 45.48 -0.08
C GLY A 5 -12.56 46.22 0.76
N ARG A 6 -12.94 47.41 1.25
CA ARG A 6 -12.73 47.90 2.63
C ARG A 6 -13.46 49.23 2.88
N ASP A 7 -14.22 49.21 3.98
CA ASP A 7 -14.32 50.19 5.08
C ASP A 7 -14.98 51.58 4.96
N LEU A 8 -15.83 51.82 5.99
CA LEU A 8 -16.24 53.04 6.71
C LEU A 8 -17.55 53.78 6.35
N ASP A 9 -18.47 53.69 7.32
CA ASP A 9 -19.31 54.69 7.98
C ASP A 9 -20.38 55.54 7.27
N ASP A 10 -21.43 55.75 8.08
CA ASP A 10 -22.44 56.81 8.14
C ASP A 10 -23.74 56.77 7.30
N GLU A 11 -24.80 56.44 8.04
CA GLU A 11 -26.00 57.24 8.30
C GLU A 11 -27.06 57.54 7.20
N VAL A 12 -28.28 57.13 7.58
CA VAL A 12 -29.57 57.83 7.42
C VAL A 12 -30.33 57.74 6.08
N GLY A 13 -31.54 57.16 6.17
CA GLY A 13 -32.75 57.73 5.56
C GLY A 13 -33.34 56.98 4.37
N GLY A 14 -34.37 56.16 4.60
CA GLY A 14 -35.39 55.88 3.59
C GLY A 14 -36.31 57.10 3.33
N PRO A 15 -37.42 57.00 2.57
CA PRO A 15 -37.96 55.82 1.88
C PRO A 15 -38.36 56.07 0.40
N SER A 16 -38.83 54.98 -0.23
CA SER A 16 -39.65 54.85 -1.44
C SER A 16 -40.91 55.77 -1.48
N PRO A 17 -41.89 55.58 -2.39
CA PRO A 17 -41.92 55.28 -3.84
C PRO A 17 -42.88 56.26 -4.58
N LEU A 18 -43.11 56.10 -5.89
CA LEU A 18 -44.43 55.86 -6.52
C LEU A 18 -44.44 56.20 -8.03
N PRO A 19 -45.41 55.66 -8.79
CA PRO A 19 -45.32 55.34 -10.22
C PRO A 19 -46.33 56.19 -11.03
N LEU A 20 -46.63 55.71 -12.26
CA LEU A 20 -47.82 55.93 -13.11
C LEU A 20 -47.36 56.30 -14.53
N ALA A 21 -47.51 55.43 -15.54
CA ALA A 21 -48.72 54.92 -16.20
C ALA A 21 -49.09 55.73 -17.45
N GLY A 22 -49.30 54.98 -18.55
CA GLY A 22 -50.37 55.27 -19.52
C GLY A 22 -49.98 56.06 -20.76
N GLY A 23 -50.26 55.49 -21.93
CA GLY A 23 -50.30 56.24 -23.18
C GLY A 23 -50.25 55.38 -24.43
N ALA A 24 -51.35 54.69 -24.74
CA ALA A 24 -51.54 53.91 -25.96
C ALA A 24 -51.79 54.80 -27.19
N GLY A 25 -51.38 54.32 -28.37
CA GLY A 25 -51.80 54.84 -29.68
C GLY A 25 -51.64 53.74 -30.74
N GLY A 26 -52.77 53.20 -31.22
CA GLY A 26 -52.83 52.03 -32.09
C GLY A 26 -52.84 52.30 -33.60
N GLY A 27 -52.60 51.23 -34.36
CA GLY A 27 -52.77 51.07 -35.81
C GLY A 27 -52.72 49.58 -36.17
N PRO A 28 -53.32 49.10 -37.27
CA PRO A 28 -54.44 48.15 -37.19
C PRO A 28 -54.16 46.68 -37.57
N VAL A 29 -54.79 45.80 -36.78
CA VAL A 29 -55.61 44.61 -37.11
C VAL A 29 -55.23 43.73 -38.32
N VAL A 30 -54.78 42.51 -38.02
CA VAL A 30 -55.12 41.29 -38.79
C VAL A 30 -55.69 40.26 -37.81
N GLN A 31 -56.82 39.67 -38.20
CA GLN A 31 -57.66 38.77 -37.42
C GLN A 31 -56.91 37.49 -37.01
N HIS A 32 -56.84 37.22 -35.70
CA HIS A 32 -56.53 35.89 -35.17
C HIS A 32 -57.80 35.29 -34.58
N ALA A 33 -58.15 34.09 -35.07
CA ALA A 33 -59.26 33.28 -34.58
C ALA A 33 -58.99 32.76 -33.16
N SER A 34 -60.08 32.63 -32.42
CA SER A 34 -60.17 32.34 -30.99
C SER A 34 -59.65 30.96 -30.58
N LEU A 35 -59.25 30.93 -29.31
CA LEU A 35 -58.80 29.80 -28.50
C LEU A 35 -59.90 28.75 -28.31
N GLU A 36 -59.53 27.46 -28.37
CA GLU A 36 -59.88 26.45 -27.37
C GLU A 36 -58.98 25.20 -27.55
N ASP A 37 -58.50 24.67 -26.42
CA ASP A 37 -57.60 23.53 -26.19
C ASP A 37 -56.15 23.55 -26.71
N ARG A 38 -55.26 24.11 -25.88
CA ARG A 38 -53.85 23.67 -25.79
C ARG A 38 -53.57 23.23 -24.35
N PRO A 39 -53.00 22.03 -24.13
CA PRO A 39 -52.63 21.60 -22.79
C PRO A 39 -51.55 22.54 -22.23
N THR A 40 -51.73 22.98 -20.99
CA THR A 40 -50.71 23.65 -20.19
C THR A 40 -49.42 22.83 -20.20
N PRO A 41 -48.23 23.43 -20.45
CA PRO A 41 -46.98 22.72 -20.25
C PRO A 41 -46.90 22.34 -18.77
N SER A 42 -46.87 21.03 -18.52
CA SER A 42 -46.47 20.48 -17.24
C SER A 42 -45.10 21.07 -16.85
N PRO A 43 -44.85 21.32 -15.55
CA PRO A 43 -43.50 21.68 -15.10
C PRO A 43 -42.60 20.53 -15.55
N SER A 44 -41.71 20.84 -16.49
CA SER A 44 -40.72 19.89 -16.96
C SER A 44 -39.92 19.46 -15.74
N ARG A 45 -39.95 18.15 -15.49
CA ARG A 45 -39.09 17.47 -14.52
C ARG A 45 -37.70 18.06 -14.61
N GLU A 46 -37.24 18.63 -13.49
CA GLU A 46 -35.84 18.93 -13.26
C GLU A 46 -35.05 17.69 -13.69
N ARG A 47 -34.21 17.85 -14.70
CA ARG A 47 -33.17 16.87 -15.00
C ARG A 47 -32.21 16.96 -13.83
N GLU A 48 -32.29 16.00 -12.92
CA GLU A 48 -31.20 15.65 -11.99
C GLU A 48 -29.93 15.56 -12.84
N GLY A 49 -29.05 16.55 -12.64
CA GLY A 49 -28.01 16.90 -13.60
C GLY A 49 -26.87 15.90 -13.60
N ASP A 50 -26.43 15.54 -14.81
CA ASP A 50 -25.09 15.04 -15.07
C ASP A 50 -24.07 15.94 -14.35
N LEU A 51 -23.26 15.35 -13.47
CA LEU A 51 -22.14 16.03 -12.84
C LEU A 51 -21.14 16.41 -13.94
N VAL A 52 -21.16 17.68 -14.37
CA VAL A 52 -20.19 18.21 -15.33
C VAL A 52 -18.82 18.26 -14.65
N SER A 53 -17.96 17.26 -14.90
CA SER A 53 -16.59 17.22 -14.41
C SER A 53 -15.62 17.84 -15.43
N LEU A 54 -14.57 18.49 -14.94
CA LEU A 54 -13.49 19.01 -15.80
C LEU A 54 -12.68 17.84 -16.35
N PRO A 55 -12.09 17.89 -17.56
CA PRO A 55 -11.16 16.84 -18.01
C PRO A 55 -9.88 16.82 -17.16
N TYR A 56 -9.40 15.64 -16.76
CA TYR A 56 -8.19 15.50 -15.91
C TYR A 56 -6.96 16.19 -16.52
N ALA A 57 -6.75 16.02 -17.83
CA ALA A 57 -5.60 16.63 -18.52
C ALA A 57 -5.65 18.17 -18.45
N PHE A 58 -6.84 18.76 -18.59
CA PHE A 58 -7.06 20.19 -18.42
C PHE A 58 -6.81 20.61 -16.97
N ALA A 59 -7.43 19.90 -16.02
CA ALA A 59 -7.31 20.16 -14.59
C ALA A 59 -5.85 20.12 -14.09
N ARG A 60 -5.09 19.11 -14.50
CA ARG A 60 -3.67 18.95 -14.18
C ARG A 60 -2.80 20.01 -14.84
N LYS A 61 -2.99 20.25 -16.15
CA LYS A 61 -2.17 21.20 -16.93
C LYS A 61 -2.32 22.63 -16.42
N PHE A 62 -3.54 23.02 -16.13
CA PHE A 62 -3.87 24.40 -15.77
C PHE A 62 -4.05 24.61 -14.26
N GLY A 63 -3.89 23.57 -13.43
CA GLY A 63 -3.95 23.69 -11.98
C GLY A 63 -5.32 24.10 -11.47
N VAL A 64 -6.41 23.57 -12.04
CA VAL A 64 -7.80 23.84 -11.62
C VAL A 64 -8.56 22.54 -11.39
N THR A 65 -9.33 22.43 -10.31
CA THR A 65 -10.18 21.25 -10.05
C THR A 65 -11.43 21.63 -9.26
N LEU A 66 -12.46 20.79 -9.26
CA LEU A 66 -13.68 21.04 -8.48
C LEU A 66 -13.46 20.77 -6.97
N SER A 67 -14.18 21.47 -6.11
CA SER A 67 -14.16 21.25 -4.67
C SER A 67 -15.58 21.49 -4.12
N GLY A 68 -16.43 20.48 -4.23
CA GLY A 68 -17.87 20.65 -4.00
C GLY A 68 -18.47 21.65 -5.01
N ASP A 69 -19.04 22.74 -4.50
CA ASP A 69 -19.58 23.85 -5.32
C ASP A 69 -18.54 24.93 -5.66
N ALA A 70 -17.31 24.82 -5.15
CA ALA A 70 -16.21 25.73 -5.44
C ALA A 70 -15.22 25.15 -6.47
N VAL A 71 -14.30 25.99 -6.94
CA VAL A 71 -13.17 25.62 -7.80
C VAL A 71 -11.87 25.86 -7.04
N ALA A 72 -11.05 24.83 -6.91
CA ALA A 72 -9.71 24.95 -6.38
C ALA A 72 -8.73 25.36 -7.50
N LEU A 73 -7.90 26.38 -7.23
CA LEU A 73 -6.80 26.83 -8.09
C LEU A 73 -5.48 26.52 -7.37
N ARG A 74 -4.53 25.87 -8.06
CA ARG A 74 -3.19 25.64 -7.52
C ARG A 74 -2.45 26.98 -7.39
N GLU A 75 -1.76 27.17 -6.28
CA GLU A 75 -0.88 28.33 -6.11
C GLU A 75 0.14 28.43 -7.25
N GLY A 76 0.27 29.62 -7.84
CA GLY A 76 1.11 29.87 -9.01
C GLY A 76 0.53 29.45 -10.37
N ALA A 77 -0.69 28.90 -10.42
CA ALA A 77 -1.36 28.60 -11.69
C ALA A 77 -1.96 29.87 -12.35
N ASP A 78 -2.08 29.84 -13.69
CA ASP A 78 -2.63 30.97 -14.46
C ASP A 78 -4.15 31.09 -14.24
N PRO A 79 -4.65 32.19 -13.64
CA PRO A 79 -6.07 32.36 -13.37
C PRO A 79 -6.95 32.42 -14.62
N ARG A 80 -6.38 32.62 -15.83
CA ARG A 80 -7.13 32.62 -17.09
C ARG A 80 -7.84 31.29 -17.35
N ALA A 81 -7.32 30.18 -16.81
CA ALA A 81 -7.98 28.87 -16.89
C ALA A 81 -9.40 28.87 -16.30
N LEU A 82 -9.68 29.74 -15.32
CA LEU A 82 -11.00 29.84 -14.69
C LEU A 82 -12.10 30.34 -15.63
N ILE A 83 -11.74 31.07 -16.70
CA ILE A 83 -12.70 31.49 -17.72
C ILE A 83 -13.27 30.27 -18.43
N GLU A 84 -12.42 29.31 -18.77
CA GLU A 84 -12.83 28.06 -19.40
C GLU A 84 -13.62 27.17 -18.43
N VAL A 85 -13.23 27.15 -17.14
CA VAL A 85 -14.02 26.47 -16.10
C VAL A 85 -15.41 27.10 -15.97
N ARG A 86 -15.54 28.44 -16.03
CA ARG A 86 -16.83 29.16 -16.01
C ARG A 86 -17.69 28.87 -17.24
N ARG A 87 -17.06 28.73 -18.41
CA ARG A 87 -17.72 28.34 -19.66
C ARG A 87 -18.29 26.92 -19.56
N VAL A 88 -17.52 25.98 -19.01
CA VAL A 88 -17.91 24.57 -18.87
C VAL A 88 -18.99 24.38 -17.81
N LEU A 89 -18.84 24.98 -16.62
CA LEU A 89 -19.77 24.78 -15.52
C LEU A 89 -21.10 25.54 -15.68
N GLY A 90 -21.14 26.60 -16.50
CA GLY A 90 -22.34 27.42 -16.71
C GLY A 90 -22.81 28.23 -15.48
N ARG A 91 -22.27 27.98 -14.30
CA ARG A 91 -22.67 28.59 -13.01
C ARG A 91 -21.53 29.35 -12.33
N PRO A 92 -21.83 30.42 -11.54
CA PRO A 92 -20.80 31.07 -10.73
C PRO A 92 -20.27 30.11 -9.68
N PHE A 93 -19.03 30.30 -9.27
CA PHE A 93 -18.35 29.48 -8.27
C PHE A 93 -17.40 30.33 -7.45
N ASP A 94 -17.16 29.91 -6.22
CA ASP A 94 -16.09 30.45 -5.38
C ASP A 94 -14.75 29.82 -5.73
N ILE A 95 -13.66 30.52 -5.45
CA ILE A 95 -12.30 30.07 -5.77
C ILE A 95 -11.52 29.88 -4.47
N THR A 96 -10.93 28.70 -4.30
CA THR A 96 -10.03 28.40 -3.19
C THR A 96 -8.63 28.19 -3.74
N ILE A 97 -7.64 28.96 -3.27
CA ILE A 97 -6.24 28.75 -3.66
C ILE A 97 -5.65 27.68 -2.74
N LEU A 98 -5.04 26.66 -3.33
CA LEU A 98 -4.41 25.56 -2.61
C LEU A 98 -2.92 25.49 -2.92
N GLU A 99 -2.14 25.26 -1.86
CA GLU A 99 -0.74 24.84 -1.95
C GLU A 99 -0.60 23.60 -2.85
N PRO A 100 0.51 23.44 -3.61
CA PRO A 100 0.66 22.38 -4.62
C PRO A 100 0.32 20.97 -4.11
N ALA A 101 0.80 20.60 -2.92
CA ALA A 101 0.54 19.28 -2.34
C ALA A 101 -0.91 19.06 -1.88
N ALA A 102 -1.64 20.13 -1.54
CA ALA A 102 -3.06 20.05 -1.21
C ALA A 102 -3.90 19.97 -2.49
N PHE A 103 -3.52 20.73 -3.52
CA PHE A 103 -4.14 20.67 -4.84
C PHE A 103 -4.01 19.27 -5.47
N ASP A 104 -2.81 18.69 -5.48
CA ASP A 104 -2.56 17.39 -6.10
C ASP A 104 -3.32 16.25 -5.41
N ARG A 105 -3.53 16.36 -4.08
CA ARG A 105 -4.39 15.43 -3.32
C ARG A 105 -5.85 15.54 -3.74
N LEU A 106 -6.41 16.75 -3.74
CA LEU A 106 -7.79 17.00 -4.15
C LEU A 106 -8.03 16.59 -5.61
N LEU A 107 -7.08 16.87 -6.49
CA LEU A 107 -7.11 16.42 -7.88
C LEU A 107 -7.10 14.88 -7.94
N GLY A 108 -6.26 14.20 -7.16
CA GLY A 108 -6.30 12.74 -7.07
C GLY A 108 -7.67 12.20 -6.63
N ASP A 109 -8.30 12.84 -5.64
CA ASP A 109 -9.56 12.40 -5.06
C ASP A 109 -10.74 12.51 -6.03
N ASN A 110 -10.88 13.63 -6.73
CA ASN A 110 -11.98 13.85 -7.68
C ASN A 110 -11.97 12.83 -8.83
N TYR A 111 -10.78 12.52 -9.35
CA TYR A 111 -10.66 11.71 -10.56
C TYR A 111 -10.52 10.21 -10.29
N ALA A 112 -10.26 9.80 -9.05
CA ALA A 112 -10.27 8.39 -8.67
C ALA A 112 -11.70 7.82 -8.61
N MET A 113 -12.68 8.60 -8.15
CA MET A 113 -14.09 8.16 -8.06
C MET A 113 -14.81 8.22 -9.43
N ASP A 114 -14.62 9.32 -10.18
CA ASP A 114 -15.19 9.46 -11.52
C ASP A 114 -14.60 8.44 -12.51
N GLY A 115 -13.30 8.13 -12.40
CA GLY A 115 -12.63 7.18 -13.30
C GLY A 115 -13.20 5.76 -13.20
N GLN A 116 -13.54 5.30 -11.99
CA GLN A 116 -14.15 3.99 -11.78
C GLN A 116 -15.63 3.98 -12.20
N ALA A 117 -16.42 4.98 -11.79
CA ALA A 117 -17.85 5.06 -12.11
C ALA A 117 -18.10 5.26 -13.61
N THR A 118 -17.33 6.14 -14.27
CA THR A 118 -17.42 6.38 -15.72
C THR A 118 -16.96 5.16 -16.52
N ALA A 119 -15.90 4.47 -16.08
CA ALA A 119 -15.50 3.22 -16.72
C ALA A 119 -16.56 2.12 -16.56
N LEU A 120 -17.20 2.02 -15.38
CA LEU A 120 -18.29 1.08 -15.15
C LEU A 120 -19.52 1.40 -16.01
N ALA A 121 -19.88 2.68 -16.15
CA ALA A 121 -20.97 3.14 -17.00
C ALA A 121 -20.70 2.86 -18.48
N ALA A 122 -19.47 3.14 -18.96
CA ALA A 122 -19.05 2.83 -20.32
C ALA A 122 -19.01 1.32 -20.61
N VAL A 123 -18.72 0.49 -19.61
CA VAL A 123 -18.75 -0.98 -19.72
C VAL A 123 -20.16 -1.56 -19.57
N GLY A 124 -21.05 -0.87 -18.85
CA GLY A 124 -22.45 -1.26 -18.62
C GLY A 124 -23.40 -0.91 -19.77
N MET A 125 -23.04 0.08 -20.61
CA MET A 125 -23.73 0.37 -21.87
C MET A 125 -23.21 -0.59 -22.95
N GLY A 126 -23.69 -1.83 -22.91
CA GLY A 126 -23.28 -2.93 -23.78
C GLY A 126 -23.46 -2.75 -25.30
N ASP A 127 -23.93 -1.59 -25.77
CA ASP A 127 -24.18 -1.31 -27.20
C ASP A 127 -23.06 -0.50 -27.88
N GLU A 128 -22.11 0.09 -27.15
CA GLU A 128 -21.00 0.85 -27.76
C GLU A 128 -19.64 0.11 -27.79
N LEU A 129 -19.54 -1.04 -27.12
CA LEU A 129 -18.35 -1.89 -27.18
C LEU A 129 -18.31 -2.83 -28.39
N ASP A 130 -19.45 -3.11 -29.04
CA ASP A 130 -19.52 -3.99 -30.20
C ASP A 130 -18.99 -3.32 -31.50
N LEU A 131 -18.83 -1.98 -31.48
CA LEU A 131 -18.26 -1.22 -32.60
C LEU A 131 -16.73 -1.04 -32.54
N LEU A 132 -16.05 -1.65 -31.56
CA LEU A 132 -14.58 -1.62 -31.44
C LEU A 132 -13.91 -2.99 -31.64
N ALA A 133 -14.63 -3.97 -32.20
CA ALA A 133 -14.09 -5.30 -32.50
C ALA A 133 -13.38 -5.43 -33.86
N ASP A 134 -13.41 -4.41 -34.72
CA ASP A 134 -12.63 -4.39 -35.97
C ASP A 134 -11.64 -3.22 -35.99
N GLY A 135 -10.36 -3.56 -35.81
CA GLY A 135 -9.23 -2.64 -35.93
C GLY A 135 -8.43 -2.52 -34.64
N ILE A 136 -7.63 -3.54 -34.32
CA ILE A 136 -6.55 -3.42 -33.34
C ILE A 136 -5.48 -2.49 -33.95
N PRO A 137 -5.25 -1.27 -33.43
CA PRO A 137 -4.13 -0.46 -33.87
C PRO A 137 -2.83 -1.08 -33.35
N THR A 138 -1.80 -1.13 -34.20
CA THR A 138 -0.45 -1.59 -33.83
C THR A 138 0.21 -0.64 -32.82
N ALA A 139 1.15 -1.18 -32.05
CA ALA A 139 1.72 -0.63 -30.82
C ALA A 139 2.51 0.70 -30.92
N GLU A 140 2.41 1.46 -32.02
CA GLU A 140 3.15 2.72 -32.22
C GLU A 140 2.28 3.99 -32.15
N ASP A 141 0.95 3.92 -32.11
CA ASP A 141 0.08 5.12 -32.16
C ASP A 141 -0.60 5.53 -30.83
N LEU A 142 -0.23 4.92 -29.70
CA LEU A 142 -0.96 5.08 -28.42
C LEU A 142 -0.28 6.00 -27.39
N LEU A 143 0.62 6.88 -27.84
CA LEU A 143 1.32 7.82 -26.95
C LEU A 143 0.94 9.30 -27.14
N ASP A 144 0.12 9.67 -28.15
CA ASP A 144 -0.22 11.08 -28.38
C ASP A 144 -1.67 11.38 -28.81
N THR A 145 -2.58 10.40 -28.83
CA THR A 145 -3.98 10.65 -29.19
C THR A 145 -4.89 10.79 -27.97
N ALA A 146 -5.56 11.94 -27.91
CA ALA A 146 -6.41 12.43 -26.85
C ALA A 146 -7.78 11.72 -26.75
N ASP A 147 -7.77 10.39 -26.69
CA ASP A 147 -8.93 9.57 -26.34
C ASP A 147 -8.49 8.48 -25.35
N ASP A 148 -8.55 8.80 -24.06
CA ASP A 148 -8.28 7.82 -23.00
C ASP A 148 -9.25 6.64 -23.13
N ALA A 149 -8.79 5.51 -23.66
CA ALA A 149 -9.59 4.31 -23.76
C ALA A 149 -10.17 3.93 -22.37
N PRO A 150 -11.43 3.46 -22.25
CA PRO A 150 -12.07 3.13 -20.97
C PRO A 150 -11.22 2.24 -20.04
N ALA A 151 -10.43 1.32 -20.62
CA ALA A 151 -9.51 0.46 -19.88
C ALA A 151 -8.37 1.22 -19.18
N ILE A 152 -7.87 2.31 -19.76
CA ILE A 152 -6.82 3.16 -19.16
C ILE A 152 -7.38 3.85 -17.92
N ARG A 153 -8.57 4.46 -18.02
CA ARG A 153 -9.24 5.10 -16.88
C ARG A 153 -9.52 4.11 -15.77
N LEU A 154 -9.99 2.91 -16.13
CA LEU A 154 -10.23 1.82 -15.19
C LEU A 154 -8.95 1.43 -14.43
N ILE A 155 -7.86 1.14 -15.14
CA ILE A 155 -6.59 0.72 -14.51
C ILE A 155 -6.03 1.84 -13.64
N ASN A 156 -6.03 3.08 -14.13
CA ASN A 156 -5.57 4.22 -13.35
C ASN A 156 -6.42 4.43 -12.10
N GLY A 157 -7.75 4.28 -12.20
CA GLY A 157 -8.66 4.36 -11.04
C GLY A 157 -8.43 3.25 -10.02
N VAL A 158 -8.24 2.00 -10.46
CA VAL A 158 -7.92 0.87 -9.57
C VAL A 158 -6.58 1.07 -8.86
N ILE A 159 -5.55 1.53 -9.57
CA ILE A 159 -4.22 1.80 -8.97
C ILE A 159 -4.28 3.01 -8.03
N ALA A 160 -5.02 4.05 -8.41
CA ALA A 160 -5.19 5.23 -7.58
C ALA A 160 -5.89 4.89 -6.26
N ASP A 161 -6.94 4.08 -6.34
CA ASP A 161 -7.65 3.61 -5.17
C ASP A 161 -6.76 2.73 -4.29
N ALA A 162 -6.00 1.81 -4.88
CA ALA A 162 -5.05 0.98 -4.15
C ALA A 162 -3.98 1.80 -3.42
N ALA A 163 -3.43 2.83 -4.07
CA ALA A 163 -2.45 3.72 -3.46
C ALA A 163 -3.03 4.54 -2.30
N ARG A 164 -4.25 5.09 -2.44
CA ARG A 164 -4.95 5.80 -1.35
C ARG A 164 -5.20 4.89 -0.14
N ASN A 165 -5.50 3.62 -0.40
CA ASN A 165 -5.76 2.63 0.63
C ASN A 165 -4.51 1.93 1.19
N GLY A 166 -3.30 2.32 0.76
CA GLY A 166 -2.04 1.70 1.21
C GLY A 166 -1.96 0.19 0.91
N VAL A 167 -2.53 -0.25 -0.21
CA VAL A 167 -2.60 -1.65 -0.63
C VAL A 167 -1.22 -2.15 -1.04
N SER A 168 -0.86 -3.37 -0.62
CA SER A 168 0.42 -3.98 -1.03
C SER A 168 0.35 -4.66 -2.40
N ASP A 169 -0.78 -5.31 -2.71
CA ASP A 169 -0.96 -6.08 -3.94
C ASP A 169 -2.38 -5.88 -4.49
N ILE A 170 -2.49 -5.61 -5.79
CA ILE A 170 -3.73 -5.66 -6.57
C ILE A 170 -3.73 -6.97 -7.35
N HIS A 171 -4.77 -7.76 -7.19
CA HIS A 171 -5.00 -9.02 -7.87
C HIS A 171 -6.12 -8.85 -8.89
N ILE A 172 -5.81 -9.08 -10.16
CA ILE A 172 -6.75 -8.99 -11.28
C ILE A 172 -6.92 -10.40 -11.82
N GLU A 173 -8.11 -10.95 -11.63
CA GLU A 173 -8.36 -12.38 -11.70
C GLU A 173 -9.53 -12.67 -12.63
N PRO A 174 -9.26 -13.15 -13.86
CA PRO A 174 -10.33 -13.58 -14.74
C PRO A 174 -10.92 -14.92 -14.29
N TYR A 175 -12.24 -14.99 -14.27
CA TYR A 175 -13.05 -16.19 -14.09
C TYR A 175 -14.06 -16.31 -15.24
N GLU A 176 -14.63 -17.50 -15.44
CA GLU A 176 -15.67 -17.73 -16.45
C GLU A 176 -16.89 -16.79 -16.26
N THR A 177 -17.20 -16.45 -15.00
CA THR A 177 -18.34 -15.60 -14.63
C THR A 177 -18.02 -14.11 -14.55
N GLY A 178 -16.75 -13.70 -14.71
CA GLY A 178 -16.36 -12.29 -14.66
C GLY A 178 -14.90 -12.05 -14.30
N LEU A 179 -14.48 -10.80 -14.46
CA LEU A 179 -13.20 -10.29 -13.99
C LEU A 179 -13.35 -9.80 -12.54
N VAL A 180 -12.58 -10.39 -11.62
CA VAL A 180 -12.58 -10.02 -10.21
C VAL A 180 -11.30 -9.27 -9.89
N VAL A 181 -11.43 -8.10 -9.27
CA VAL A 181 -10.30 -7.34 -8.74
C VAL A 181 -10.33 -7.39 -7.22
N ARG A 182 -9.29 -7.99 -6.64
CA ARG A 182 -9.07 -8.04 -5.20
C ARG A 182 -7.86 -7.21 -4.81
N MET A 183 -7.92 -6.57 -3.66
CA MET A 183 -6.81 -5.81 -3.10
C MET A 183 -6.38 -6.43 -1.77
N ARG A 184 -5.07 -6.45 -1.52
CA ARG A 184 -4.51 -6.82 -0.22
C ARG A 184 -4.40 -5.59 0.68
N ILE A 185 -5.45 -5.34 1.45
CA ILE A 185 -5.53 -4.24 2.42
C ILE A 185 -5.13 -4.79 3.79
N ASP A 186 -4.09 -4.23 4.41
CA ASP A 186 -3.56 -4.65 5.70
C ASP A 186 -3.28 -6.18 5.79
N GLY A 187 -2.81 -6.76 4.68
CA GLY A 187 -2.49 -8.19 4.57
C GLY A 187 -3.67 -9.10 4.21
N VAL A 188 -4.90 -8.60 4.23
CA VAL A 188 -6.13 -9.37 3.94
C VAL A 188 -6.62 -9.09 2.52
N LEU A 189 -6.93 -10.15 1.77
CA LEU A 189 -7.53 -10.04 0.44
C LEU A 189 -9.00 -9.64 0.54
N ARG A 190 -9.40 -8.63 -0.22
CA ARG A 190 -10.79 -8.17 -0.31
C ARG A 190 -11.19 -7.96 -1.77
N GLU A 191 -12.37 -8.44 -2.16
CA GLU A 191 -12.97 -8.08 -3.45
C GLU A 191 -13.40 -6.62 -3.40
N THR A 192 -12.90 -5.86 -4.37
CA THR A 192 -13.13 -4.40 -4.48
C THR A 192 -13.95 -4.05 -5.71
N LEU A 193 -13.86 -4.87 -6.75
CA LEU A 193 -14.54 -4.64 -8.01
C LEU A 193 -14.76 -5.97 -8.73
N ARG A 194 -15.93 -6.08 -9.37
CA ARG A 194 -16.29 -7.19 -10.26
C ARG A 194 -16.82 -6.63 -11.57
N MET A 195 -16.36 -7.17 -12.68
CA MET A 195 -16.69 -6.71 -14.02
C MET A 195 -17.07 -7.89 -14.93
N PRO A 196 -17.76 -7.64 -16.05
CA PRO A 196 -18.02 -8.65 -17.06
C PRO A 196 -16.73 -9.30 -17.60
N PRO A 197 -16.77 -10.59 -18.01
CA PRO A 197 -15.59 -11.33 -18.42
C PRO A 197 -14.89 -10.76 -19.67
N HIS A 198 -15.63 -10.10 -20.57
CA HIS A 198 -15.07 -9.50 -21.80
C HIS A 198 -14.08 -8.36 -21.53
N VAL A 199 -14.06 -7.79 -20.32
CA VAL A 199 -13.13 -6.73 -19.93
C VAL A 199 -11.72 -7.27 -19.65
N ALA A 200 -11.60 -8.54 -19.26
CA ALA A 200 -10.33 -9.14 -18.84
C ALA A 200 -9.20 -9.03 -19.88
N PRO A 201 -9.40 -9.39 -21.17
CA PRO A 201 -8.33 -9.31 -22.16
C PRO A 201 -7.82 -7.88 -22.37
N VAL A 202 -8.71 -6.89 -22.30
CA VAL A 202 -8.37 -5.47 -22.49
C VAL A 202 -7.53 -4.96 -21.33
N VAL A 203 -7.92 -5.29 -20.09
CA VAL A 203 -7.17 -4.90 -18.88
C VAL A 203 -5.78 -5.55 -18.87
N VAL A 204 -5.70 -6.85 -19.15
CA VAL A 204 -4.42 -7.58 -19.21
C VAL A 204 -3.50 -6.98 -20.28
N SER A 205 -4.01 -6.75 -21.49
CA SER A 205 -3.24 -6.17 -22.59
C SER A 205 -2.66 -4.80 -22.23
N ARG A 206 -3.47 -3.93 -21.61
CA ARG A 206 -3.00 -2.60 -21.21
C ARG A 206 -1.93 -2.67 -20.13
N ILE A 207 -2.07 -3.55 -19.14
CA ILE A 207 -1.04 -3.74 -18.12
C ILE A 207 0.27 -4.23 -18.74
N LYS A 208 0.19 -5.17 -19.70
CA LYS A 208 1.36 -5.65 -20.43
C LYS A 208 2.08 -4.53 -21.18
N VAL A 209 1.34 -3.65 -21.87
CA VAL A 209 1.92 -2.45 -22.51
C VAL A 209 2.65 -1.57 -21.49
N MET A 210 2.00 -1.25 -20.36
CA MET A 210 2.58 -0.39 -19.32
C MET A 210 3.86 -0.98 -18.70
N ALA A 211 3.91 -2.31 -18.57
CA ALA A 211 5.04 -3.04 -18.02
C ALA A 211 6.06 -3.52 -19.06
N ARG A 212 5.89 -3.14 -20.35
CA ARG A 212 6.74 -3.56 -21.49
C ARG A 212 6.86 -5.08 -21.65
N LEU A 213 5.73 -5.77 -21.48
CA LEU A 213 5.59 -7.23 -21.64
C LEU A 213 5.07 -7.59 -23.03
N ASP A 214 5.27 -8.84 -23.44
CA ASP A 214 4.77 -9.36 -24.72
C ASP A 214 3.26 -9.61 -24.66
N ILE A 215 2.51 -8.83 -25.44
CA ILE A 215 1.04 -8.87 -25.52
C ILE A 215 0.55 -10.12 -26.26
N ALA A 216 1.32 -10.60 -27.25
CA ALA A 216 0.96 -11.74 -28.08
C ALA A 216 1.18 -13.06 -27.33
N GLU A 217 2.22 -13.12 -26.49
CA GLU A 217 2.46 -14.30 -25.66
C GLU A 217 1.56 -14.31 -24.42
N ARG A 218 0.78 -15.39 -24.26
CA ARG A 218 -0.21 -15.55 -23.17
C ARG A 218 -0.10 -16.91 -22.45
N ARG A 219 0.87 -17.73 -22.85
CA ARG A 219 0.99 -19.14 -22.43
C ARG A 219 2.12 -19.37 -21.43
N VAL A 220 2.97 -18.36 -21.21
CA VAL A 220 4.05 -18.40 -20.21
C VAL A 220 3.90 -17.25 -19.22
N PRO A 221 4.37 -17.42 -17.96
CA PRO A 221 4.43 -16.31 -17.02
C PRO A 221 5.32 -15.19 -17.54
N GLN A 222 4.99 -13.95 -17.22
CA GLN A 222 5.80 -12.77 -17.55
C GLN A 222 5.90 -11.84 -16.35
N ASP A 223 7.09 -11.28 -16.14
CA ASP A 223 7.35 -10.34 -15.05
C ASP A 223 7.93 -9.04 -15.60
N GLY A 224 7.45 -7.92 -15.07
CA GLY A 224 7.83 -6.59 -15.51
C GLY A 224 7.81 -5.58 -14.36
N ARG A 225 8.22 -4.35 -14.66
CA ARG A 225 8.11 -3.21 -13.76
C ARG A 225 7.56 -2.02 -14.52
N MET A 226 6.81 -1.18 -13.82
CA MET A 226 6.32 0.09 -14.34
C MET A 226 6.40 1.17 -13.26
N GLY A 227 6.86 2.36 -13.65
CA GLY A 227 6.81 3.55 -12.82
C GLY A 227 5.52 4.31 -13.07
N LEU A 228 4.81 4.69 -12.00
CA LEU A 228 3.58 5.46 -12.09
C LEU A 228 3.72 6.73 -11.26
N THR A 229 3.17 7.84 -11.77
CA THR A 229 3.09 9.09 -11.03
C THR A 229 1.64 9.33 -10.62
N LEU A 230 1.37 9.33 -9.32
CA LEU A 230 0.02 9.54 -8.78
C LEU A 230 0.07 10.60 -7.67
N GLY A 231 -0.70 11.68 -7.82
CA GLY A 231 -0.74 12.76 -6.83
C GLY A 231 0.64 13.35 -6.49
N GLY A 232 1.52 13.46 -7.49
CA GLY A 232 2.90 13.92 -7.31
C GLY A 232 3.89 12.89 -6.76
N LYS A 233 3.44 11.70 -6.34
CA LYS A 233 4.30 10.62 -5.85
C LYS A 233 4.67 9.64 -6.97
N LEU A 234 5.93 9.22 -6.99
CA LEU A 234 6.44 8.17 -7.87
C LEU A 234 6.27 6.79 -7.19
N LEU A 235 5.39 5.97 -7.74
CA LEU A 235 5.16 4.58 -7.33
C LEU A 235 5.94 3.65 -8.27
N ASP A 236 6.71 2.71 -7.72
CA ASP A 236 7.27 1.60 -8.49
C ASP A 236 6.32 0.40 -8.34
N VAL A 237 5.92 -0.20 -9.46
CA VAL A 237 4.99 -1.31 -9.46
C VAL A 237 5.63 -2.51 -10.15
N ARG A 238 5.71 -3.63 -9.44
CA ARG A 238 6.07 -4.92 -10.04
C ARG A 238 4.83 -5.59 -10.59
N VAL A 239 4.94 -6.09 -11.81
CA VAL A 239 3.84 -6.71 -12.54
C VAL A 239 4.21 -8.15 -12.79
N SER A 240 3.30 -9.08 -12.50
CA SER A 240 3.44 -10.48 -12.85
C SER A 240 2.15 -10.96 -13.53
N THR A 241 2.28 -11.58 -14.70
CA THR A 241 1.17 -12.23 -15.41
C THR A 241 1.35 -13.74 -15.38
N LEU A 242 0.27 -14.47 -15.15
CA LEU A 242 0.26 -15.93 -15.07
C LEU A 242 -0.90 -16.49 -15.91
N PRO A 243 -0.64 -17.38 -16.88
CA PRO A 243 -1.69 -18.05 -17.63
C PRO A 243 -2.65 -18.80 -16.70
N SER A 244 -3.95 -18.69 -16.96
CA SER A 244 -5.00 -19.40 -16.22
C SER A 244 -6.11 -19.85 -17.18
N ARG A 245 -7.06 -20.63 -16.67
CA ARG A 245 -8.13 -21.25 -17.47
C ARG A 245 -9.02 -20.21 -18.18
N ALA A 246 -9.34 -19.10 -17.51
CA ALA A 246 -10.22 -18.05 -18.03
C ALA A 246 -9.46 -16.84 -18.60
N GLY A 247 -8.16 -16.96 -18.86
CA GLY A 247 -7.28 -15.87 -19.29
C GLY A 247 -6.07 -15.71 -18.37
N GLU A 248 -5.35 -14.59 -18.48
CA GLU A 248 -4.18 -14.34 -17.65
C GLU A 248 -4.56 -13.66 -16.34
N ARG A 249 -4.07 -14.21 -15.24
CA ARG A 249 -4.12 -13.57 -13.92
C ARG A 249 -3.00 -12.55 -13.85
N VAL A 250 -3.27 -11.39 -13.28
CA VAL A 250 -2.28 -10.33 -13.11
C VAL A 250 -2.19 -9.94 -11.64
N VAL A 251 -0.97 -9.80 -11.15
CA VAL A 251 -0.68 -9.24 -9.82
C VAL A 251 0.18 -8.00 -10.00
N LEU A 252 -0.29 -6.89 -9.43
CA LEU A 252 0.44 -5.64 -9.33
C LEU A 252 0.87 -5.47 -7.88
N ARG A 253 2.17 -5.54 -7.60
CA ARG A 253 2.72 -5.24 -6.28
C ARG A 253 3.16 -3.79 -6.24
N ILE A 254 2.50 -2.99 -5.40
CA ILE A 254 2.81 -1.57 -5.22
C ILE A 254 3.97 -1.48 -4.22
N LEU A 255 5.09 -0.94 -4.68
CA LEU A 255 6.24 -0.66 -3.83
C LEU A 255 6.18 0.80 -3.42
N ASP A 256 5.72 1.03 -2.19
CA ASP A 256 5.70 2.35 -1.59
C ASP A 256 7.10 2.69 -1.06
N LYS A 257 7.75 3.67 -1.71
CA LYS A 257 9.06 4.18 -1.30
C LYS A 257 9.00 4.94 0.02
N ASP A 258 7.84 5.44 0.45
CA ASP A 258 7.74 6.19 1.70
C ASP A 258 7.90 5.27 2.93
N ASN A 259 7.49 3.99 2.80
CA ASN A 259 7.76 2.95 3.82
C ASN A 259 9.25 2.56 3.91
N ALA A 260 10.10 3.04 3.01
CA ALA A 260 11.55 2.89 3.16
C ALA A 260 12.05 3.52 4.46
N GLY A 261 11.37 4.58 4.91
CA GLY A 261 11.75 5.48 6.01
C GLY A 261 11.58 4.95 7.44
N ILE A 262 11.11 3.72 7.65
CA ILE A 262 10.66 3.30 8.98
C ILE A 262 11.85 3.09 9.93
N ASP A 263 11.91 3.90 10.97
CA ASP A 263 12.88 3.76 12.05
C ASP A 263 12.59 2.53 12.91
N LEU A 264 13.65 1.95 13.50
CA LEU A 264 13.55 0.78 14.36
C LEU A 264 12.56 0.99 15.53
N ASN A 265 12.52 2.21 16.08
CA ASN A 265 11.60 2.63 17.13
C ASN A 265 10.11 2.58 16.71
N ALA A 266 9.81 2.72 15.43
CA ALA A 266 8.45 2.77 14.92
C ALA A 266 7.85 1.37 14.60
N LEU A 267 8.66 0.31 14.70
CA LEU A 267 8.27 -1.05 14.33
C LEU A 267 7.31 -1.73 15.32
N GLY A 268 7.22 -1.23 16.56
CA GLY A 268 6.37 -1.79 17.61
C GLY A 268 7.05 -2.82 18.51
N MET A 269 8.39 -2.85 18.54
CA MET A 269 9.15 -3.65 19.50
C MET A 269 8.91 -3.15 20.93
N SER A 270 8.89 -4.07 21.90
CA SER A 270 8.98 -3.69 23.31
C SER A 270 10.39 -3.20 23.63
N ALA A 271 10.53 -2.36 24.66
CA ALA A 271 11.85 -1.85 25.06
C ALA A 271 12.90 -2.95 25.29
N PRO A 272 12.58 -4.11 25.92
CA PRO A 272 13.55 -5.21 26.06
C PRO A 272 13.99 -5.81 24.71
N VAL A 273 13.06 -6.02 23.77
CA VAL A 273 13.39 -6.59 22.45
C VAL A 273 14.16 -5.59 21.59
N HIS A 274 13.79 -4.31 21.66
CA HIS A 274 14.53 -3.24 20.99
C HIS A 274 15.99 -3.19 21.47
N ALA A 275 16.20 -3.14 22.79
CA ALA A 275 17.53 -3.10 23.38
C ALA A 275 18.36 -4.37 23.07
N LEU A 276 17.70 -5.53 22.99
CA LEU A 276 18.33 -6.79 22.58
C LEU A 276 18.84 -6.71 21.14
N LEU A 277 17.99 -6.29 20.21
CA LEU A 277 18.36 -6.17 18.80
C LEU A 277 19.45 -5.10 18.61
N GLU A 278 19.26 -3.91 19.18
CA GLU A 278 20.22 -2.80 19.13
C GLU A 278 21.58 -3.20 19.70
N GLY A 279 21.60 -3.93 20.83
CA GLY A 279 22.84 -4.46 21.39
C GLY A 279 23.52 -5.47 20.48
N ALA A 280 22.75 -6.37 19.85
CA ALA A 280 23.29 -7.42 18.99
C ALA A 280 23.86 -6.88 17.66
N ILE A 281 23.22 -5.88 17.05
CA ILE A 281 23.71 -5.29 15.79
C ILE A 281 24.89 -4.34 15.98
N ASN A 282 25.18 -3.92 17.22
CA ASN A 282 26.36 -3.12 17.55
C ASN A 282 27.57 -3.97 17.97
N GLU A 283 27.44 -5.30 17.97
CA GLU A 283 28.59 -6.19 18.15
C GLU A 283 29.49 -6.14 16.91
N PRO A 284 30.83 -6.26 17.06
CA PRO A 284 31.77 -6.15 15.95
C PRO A 284 31.61 -7.27 14.93
N ASN A 285 31.14 -8.44 15.36
CA ASN A 285 30.91 -9.59 14.49
C ASN A 285 29.87 -10.55 15.09
N GLY A 286 29.36 -11.42 14.23
CA GLY A 286 28.39 -12.44 14.60
C GLY A 286 27.19 -12.43 13.67
N ILE A 287 26.23 -13.32 13.92
CA ILE A 287 25.02 -13.46 13.12
C ILE A 287 23.82 -12.95 13.93
N VAL A 288 23.04 -12.06 13.32
CA VAL A 288 21.70 -11.68 13.80
C VAL A 288 20.67 -12.16 12.79
N LEU A 289 19.74 -13.00 13.25
CA LEU A 289 18.68 -13.55 12.41
C LEU A 289 17.35 -12.88 12.70
N VAL A 290 16.64 -12.48 11.65
CA VAL A 290 15.22 -12.11 11.74
C VAL A 290 14.39 -13.21 11.09
N THR A 291 13.42 -13.75 11.80
CA THR A 291 12.62 -14.88 11.34
C THR A 291 11.12 -14.60 11.39
N GLY A 292 10.37 -15.35 10.59
CA GLY A 292 8.93 -15.25 10.43
C GLY A 292 8.47 -15.65 9.02
N PRO A 293 7.16 -15.90 8.83
CA PRO A 293 6.59 -16.28 7.55
C PRO A 293 6.68 -15.13 6.54
N THR A 294 6.28 -15.41 5.30
CA THR A 294 6.14 -14.38 4.27
C THR A 294 5.20 -13.27 4.73
N GLY A 295 5.57 -12.01 4.47
CA GLY A 295 4.74 -10.85 4.85
C GLY A 295 4.76 -10.49 6.33
N SER A 296 5.65 -11.08 7.14
CA SER A 296 5.86 -10.72 8.55
C SER A 296 6.65 -9.42 8.77
N GLY A 297 7.21 -8.81 7.72
CA GLY A 297 7.96 -7.54 7.81
C GLY A 297 9.46 -7.69 8.14
N LYS A 298 10.05 -8.87 7.89
CA LYS A 298 11.48 -9.13 8.14
C LYS A 298 12.40 -8.14 7.43
N THR A 299 12.19 -7.92 6.13
CA THR A 299 12.97 -6.98 5.32
C THR A 299 12.88 -5.56 5.88
N THR A 300 11.70 -5.13 6.34
CA THR A 300 11.51 -3.82 6.99
C THR A 300 12.38 -3.70 8.24
N THR A 301 12.40 -4.73 9.10
CA THR A 301 13.25 -4.75 10.30
C THR A 301 14.74 -4.76 9.97
N LEU A 302 15.17 -5.54 8.97
CA LEU A 302 16.56 -5.56 8.53
C LEU A 302 17.00 -4.19 7.97
N TYR A 303 16.16 -3.55 7.17
CA TYR A 303 16.47 -2.24 6.61
C TYR A 303 16.50 -1.15 7.68
N ALA A 304 15.62 -1.20 8.68
CA ALA A 304 15.68 -0.32 9.83
C ALA A 304 16.99 -0.51 10.62
N ALA A 305 17.45 -1.75 10.79
CA ALA A 305 18.75 -2.04 11.39
C ALA A 305 19.91 -1.50 10.53
N LEU A 306 19.89 -1.72 9.21
CA LEU A 306 20.92 -1.19 8.30
C LEU A 306 21.03 0.33 8.38
N ARG A 307 19.90 1.05 8.44
CA ARG A 307 19.86 2.50 8.61
C ARG A 307 20.49 2.96 9.93
N LEU A 308 20.22 2.25 11.02
CA LEU A 308 20.81 2.54 12.32
C LEU A 308 22.34 2.35 12.33
N LEU A 309 22.85 1.37 11.57
CA LEU A 309 24.28 1.10 11.42
C LEU A 309 24.97 2.04 10.41
N ASN A 310 24.21 2.71 9.56
CA ASN A 310 24.70 3.52 8.46
C ASN A 310 25.02 4.95 8.92
N ASP A 311 26.12 5.10 9.65
CA ASP A 311 26.67 6.38 10.11
C ASP A 311 27.83 6.89 9.22
N GLY A 312 28.08 6.21 8.09
CA GLY A 312 29.19 6.49 7.18
C GLY A 312 30.55 5.97 7.63
N SER A 313 30.67 5.34 8.81
CA SER A 313 31.92 4.77 9.32
C SER A 313 32.12 3.30 8.94
N ARG A 314 31.07 2.63 8.46
CA ARG A 314 31.04 1.19 8.13
C ARG A 314 30.75 0.98 6.65
N ASN A 315 31.45 0.02 6.04
CA ASN A 315 31.13 -0.48 4.71
C ASN A 315 30.03 -1.54 4.81
N ILE A 316 28.82 -1.18 4.36
CA ILE A 316 27.62 -2.01 4.47
C ILE A 316 27.22 -2.53 3.08
N LEU A 317 27.23 -3.85 2.91
CA LEU A 317 26.93 -4.50 1.63
C LEU A 317 25.83 -5.55 1.78
N THR A 318 24.96 -5.69 0.77
CA THR A 318 23.83 -6.63 0.80
C THR A 318 23.74 -7.51 -0.45
N VAL A 319 23.18 -8.71 -0.29
CA VAL A 319 22.72 -9.57 -1.40
C VAL A 319 21.24 -9.93 -1.20
N GLU A 320 20.39 -9.61 -2.18
CA GLU A 320 18.93 -9.63 -2.03
C GLU A 320 18.21 -10.20 -3.27
N ASP A 321 17.01 -10.75 -3.09
CA ASP A 321 16.20 -11.34 -4.18
C ASP A 321 14.71 -10.98 -4.05
N PRO A 322 14.25 -9.82 -4.59
CA PRO A 322 15.03 -8.73 -5.18
C PRO A 322 15.36 -7.64 -4.15
N VAL A 323 16.12 -6.62 -4.56
CA VAL A 323 16.24 -5.37 -3.78
C VAL A 323 14.89 -4.67 -3.79
N GLU A 324 14.30 -4.44 -2.60
CA GLU A 324 12.95 -3.86 -2.49
C GLU A 324 12.95 -2.35 -2.76
N TYR A 325 13.92 -1.63 -2.23
CA TYR A 325 14.17 -0.22 -2.50
C TYR A 325 15.62 0.14 -2.16
N ALA A 326 16.08 1.26 -2.72
CA ALA A 326 17.43 1.75 -2.48
C ALA A 326 17.55 2.33 -1.05
N VAL A 327 18.59 1.92 -0.34
CA VAL A 327 19.03 2.48 0.94
C VAL A 327 20.30 3.28 0.67
N GLU A 328 20.21 4.59 0.77
CA GLU A 328 21.37 5.47 0.58
C GLU A 328 22.51 5.11 1.54
N GLY A 329 23.75 5.07 1.05
CA GLY A 329 24.93 4.66 1.84
C GLY A 329 25.16 3.14 1.95
N VAL A 330 24.25 2.31 1.42
CA VAL A 330 24.39 0.84 1.46
C VAL A 330 24.58 0.29 0.05
N GLY A 331 25.60 -0.55 -0.15
CA GLY A 331 25.87 -1.22 -1.43
C GLY A 331 24.99 -2.45 -1.62
N GLN A 332 23.87 -2.31 -2.33
CA GLN A 332 22.89 -3.40 -2.51
C GLN A 332 23.09 -4.17 -3.81
N THR A 333 23.30 -5.49 -3.72
CA THR A 333 23.43 -6.40 -4.86
C THR A 333 22.18 -7.24 -5.02
N GLN A 334 21.58 -7.24 -6.21
CA GLN A 334 20.45 -8.11 -6.51
C GLN A 334 20.92 -9.45 -7.09
N VAL A 335 20.34 -10.56 -6.60
CA VAL A 335 20.48 -11.90 -7.19
C VAL A 335 20.09 -11.86 -8.66
N ASN A 336 20.87 -12.53 -9.50
CA ASN A 336 20.63 -12.66 -10.92
C ASN A 336 20.96 -14.08 -11.39
N ALA A 337 19.94 -14.94 -11.31
CA ALA A 337 20.05 -16.34 -11.70
C ALA A 337 20.48 -16.53 -13.17
N LYS A 338 20.15 -15.60 -14.07
CA LYS A 338 20.49 -15.70 -15.51
C LYS A 338 21.99 -15.70 -15.78
N VAL A 339 22.77 -15.07 -14.90
CA VAL A 339 24.24 -15.00 -14.98
C VAL A 339 24.93 -15.79 -13.86
N GLY A 340 24.17 -16.61 -13.11
CA GLY A 340 24.69 -17.41 -12.02
C GLY A 340 25.02 -16.64 -10.73
N LEU A 341 24.58 -15.38 -10.59
CA LEU A 341 24.76 -14.61 -9.36
C LEU A 341 23.71 -15.01 -8.32
N THR A 342 23.96 -16.12 -7.61
CA THR A 342 23.12 -16.64 -6.50
C THR A 342 23.44 -15.95 -5.17
N PHE A 343 22.68 -16.24 -4.10
CA PHE A 343 22.99 -15.77 -2.74
C PHE A 343 24.41 -16.15 -2.31
N ALA A 344 24.78 -17.43 -2.42
CA ALA A 344 26.12 -17.91 -2.07
C ALA A 344 27.22 -17.25 -2.93
N ALA A 345 27.01 -17.10 -4.23
CA ALA A 345 27.97 -16.45 -5.12
C ALA A 345 28.14 -14.95 -4.79
N GLY A 346 27.03 -14.25 -4.57
CA GLY A 346 27.00 -12.84 -4.19
C GLY A 346 27.66 -12.60 -2.83
N LEU A 347 27.33 -13.41 -1.83
CA LEU A 347 27.94 -13.32 -0.50
C LEU A 347 29.45 -13.53 -0.55
N ARG A 348 29.96 -14.52 -1.31
CA ARG A 348 31.41 -14.70 -1.51
C ARG A 348 32.06 -13.50 -2.17
N ALA A 349 31.37 -12.86 -3.11
CA ALA A 349 31.88 -11.66 -3.79
C ALA A 349 31.95 -10.47 -2.82
N ILE A 350 30.90 -10.26 -2.03
CA ILE A 350 30.83 -9.23 -1.00
C ILE A 350 31.98 -9.34 0.01
N LEU A 351 32.33 -10.56 0.46
CA LEU A 351 33.45 -10.75 1.40
C LEU A 351 34.83 -10.36 0.85
N ARG A 352 34.95 -10.07 -0.46
CA ARG A 352 36.17 -9.52 -1.08
C ARG A 352 36.08 -8.01 -1.33
N GLN A 353 35.09 -7.35 -0.76
CA GLN A 353 34.86 -5.91 -0.89
C GLN A 353 35.13 -5.16 0.42
N ASP A 354 35.86 -5.78 1.35
CA ASP A 354 36.20 -5.20 2.66
C ASP A 354 34.96 -4.72 3.46
N PRO A 355 33.89 -5.54 3.60
CA PRO A 355 32.70 -5.11 4.34
C PRO A 355 32.92 -5.15 5.86
N ASP A 356 32.24 -4.27 6.59
CA ASP A 356 32.07 -4.38 8.04
C ASP A 356 30.77 -5.12 8.38
N VAL A 357 29.71 -4.80 7.64
CA VAL A 357 28.37 -5.37 7.81
C VAL A 357 27.90 -5.98 6.50
N VAL A 358 27.44 -7.22 6.57
CA VAL A 358 26.87 -7.95 5.44
C VAL A 358 25.42 -8.30 5.71
N MET A 359 24.52 -7.97 4.79
CA MET A 359 23.13 -8.45 4.84
C MET A 359 22.85 -9.46 3.74
N VAL A 360 22.38 -10.64 4.12
CA VAL A 360 21.92 -11.67 3.19
C VAL A 360 20.40 -11.70 3.29
N GLY A 361 19.71 -11.49 2.16
CA GLY A 361 18.24 -11.41 2.15
C GLY A 361 17.59 -12.59 2.85
N GLU A 362 18.15 -13.79 2.65
CA GLU A 362 17.77 -14.99 3.39
C GLU A 362 18.82 -16.12 3.27
N ILE A 363 18.83 -17.00 4.27
CA ILE A 363 19.59 -18.25 4.24
C ILE A 363 18.59 -19.39 3.97
N ARG A 364 18.58 -19.88 2.72
CA ARG A 364 17.71 -21.00 2.28
C ARG A 364 18.41 -22.36 2.31
N ASP A 365 19.72 -22.36 2.12
CA ASP A 365 20.52 -23.54 1.88
C ASP A 365 21.78 -23.57 2.74
N ARG A 366 22.37 -24.77 2.80
CA ARG A 366 23.58 -25.07 3.55
C ARG A 366 24.77 -24.23 3.08
N GLU A 367 24.93 -24.06 1.77
CA GLU A 367 26.09 -23.35 1.21
C GLU A 367 26.12 -21.89 1.68
N THR A 368 24.98 -21.20 1.59
CA THR A 368 24.83 -19.82 2.06
C THR A 368 25.01 -19.74 3.58
N ALA A 369 24.48 -20.71 4.33
CA ALA A 369 24.65 -20.78 5.79
C ALA A 369 26.12 -20.93 6.19
N GLU A 370 26.87 -21.83 5.54
CA GLU A 370 28.30 -22.05 5.79
C GLU A 370 29.09 -20.76 5.56
N ILE A 371 28.84 -20.05 4.45
CA ILE A 371 29.55 -18.80 4.15
C ILE A 371 29.21 -17.70 5.16
N ALA A 372 27.95 -17.56 5.56
CA ALA A 372 27.52 -16.60 6.58
C ALA A 372 28.21 -16.86 7.94
N VAL A 373 28.32 -18.12 8.33
CA VAL A 373 29.05 -18.54 9.54
C VAL A 373 30.54 -18.20 9.42
N GLN A 374 31.18 -18.53 8.30
CA GLN A 374 32.59 -18.18 8.09
C GLN A 374 32.83 -16.67 8.10
N ALA A 375 31.97 -15.88 7.45
CA ALA A 375 32.02 -14.42 7.47
C ALA A 375 31.99 -13.87 8.91
N SER A 376 31.08 -14.41 9.73
CA SER A 376 30.97 -13.97 11.12
C SER A 376 32.18 -14.33 11.98
N LEU A 377 32.84 -15.45 11.71
CA LEU A 377 34.09 -15.85 12.38
C LEU A 377 35.29 -15.00 11.95
N THR A 378 35.26 -14.47 10.73
CA THR A 378 36.33 -13.62 10.20
C THR A 378 36.12 -12.12 10.49
N GLY A 379 35.24 -11.79 11.43
CA GLY A 379 35.11 -10.43 11.94
C GLY A 379 33.99 -9.60 11.33
N HIS A 380 33.05 -10.21 10.59
CA HIS A 380 31.92 -9.49 9.98
C HIS A 380 30.65 -9.60 10.83
N LEU A 381 29.88 -8.52 10.89
CA LEU A 381 28.49 -8.60 11.34
C LEU A 381 27.61 -9.06 10.18
N VAL A 382 26.90 -10.18 10.36
CA VAL A 382 26.02 -10.76 9.35
C VAL A 382 24.56 -10.63 9.80
N LEU A 383 23.77 -9.92 9.01
CA LEU A 383 22.32 -9.82 9.17
C LEU A 383 21.65 -10.73 8.14
N SER A 384 20.70 -11.55 8.55
CA SER A 384 19.98 -12.39 7.59
C SER A 384 18.58 -12.73 8.05
N THR A 385 17.78 -13.27 7.13
CA THR A 385 16.52 -13.93 7.47
C THR A 385 16.57 -15.44 7.34
N VAL A 386 15.71 -16.09 8.12
CA VAL A 386 15.30 -17.49 7.92
C VAL A 386 13.79 -17.58 8.05
N HIS A 387 13.19 -18.66 7.56
CA HIS A 387 11.75 -18.87 7.59
C HIS A 387 11.38 -19.90 8.65
N THR A 388 11.16 -19.44 9.87
CA THR A 388 10.67 -20.26 10.99
C THR A 388 9.52 -19.58 11.70
N ASN A 389 8.80 -20.35 12.54
CA ASN A 389 7.63 -19.84 13.23
C ASN A 389 7.97 -18.99 14.45
N ASP A 390 9.07 -19.30 15.12
CA ASP A 390 9.55 -18.63 16.33
C ASP A 390 11.09 -18.51 16.32
N ALA A 391 11.63 -17.83 17.33
CA ALA A 391 13.06 -17.51 17.41
C ALA A 391 13.92 -18.76 17.67
N ILE A 392 13.41 -19.71 18.45
CA ILE A 392 14.13 -20.95 18.78
C ILE A 392 14.21 -21.87 17.56
N GLY A 393 13.12 -21.98 16.79
CA GLY A 393 13.09 -22.76 15.55
C GLY A 393 14.13 -22.30 14.53
N ALA A 394 14.57 -21.03 14.56
CA ALA A 394 15.68 -20.56 13.71
C ALA A 394 17.00 -21.28 14.03
N ILE A 395 17.27 -21.58 15.30
CA ILE A 395 18.45 -22.32 15.75
C ILE A 395 18.38 -23.75 15.20
N THR A 396 17.23 -24.40 15.34
CA THR A 396 16.97 -25.74 14.78
C THR A 396 17.11 -25.73 13.26
N ARG A 397 16.56 -24.73 12.58
CA ARG A 397 16.66 -24.60 11.12
C ARG A 397 18.11 -24.48 10.65
N MET A 398 18.95 -23.75 11.38
CA MET A 398 20.40 -23.66 11.09
C MET A 398 21.08 -25.04 11.26
N ARG A 399 20.73 -25.80 12.30
CA ARG A 399 21.20 -27.19 12.50
C ARG A 399 20.73 -28.13 11.37
N ASP A 400 19.49 -27.99 10.92
CA ASP A 400 18.93 -28.80 9.81
C ASP A 400 19.67 -28.54 8.49
N MET A 401 20.11 -27.30 8.27
CA MET A 401 21.00 -26.91 7.18
C MET A 401 22.45 -27.37 7.36
N LYS A 402 22.73 -28.19 8.39
CA LYS A 402 24.04 -28.78 8.70
C LYS A 402 25.11 -27.78 9.13
N VAL A 403 24.69 -26.67 9.73
CA VAL A 403 25.64 -25.83 10.48
C VAL A 403 26.02 -26.54 11.76
N GLU A 404 27.32 -26.75 11.97
CA GLU A 404 27.84 -27.42 13.15
C GLU A 404 27.47 -26.67 14.44
N PRO A 405 26.99 -27.34 15.50
CA PRO A 405 26.52 -26.69 16.71
C PRO A 405 27.54 -25.75 17.36
N PHE A 406 28.82 -26.12 17.39
CA PHE A 406 29.88 -25.29 17.96
C PHE A 406 30.11 -23.99 17.16
N LEU A 407 29.98 -24.05 15.83
CA LEU A 407 30.07 -22.87 14.97
C LEU A 407 28.86 -21.96 15.21
N LEU A 408 27.66 -22.53 15.28
CA LEU A 408 26.44 -21.76 15.55
C LEU A 408 26.50 -21.09 16.94
N ALA A 409 26.94 -21.82 17.96
CA ALA A 409 27.07 -21.30 19.33
C ALA A 409 28.09 -20.16 19.44
N SER A 410 29.17 -20.19 18.65
CA SER A 410 30.20 -19.15 18.67
C SER A 410 29.84 -17.91 17.87
N THR A 411 28.98 -18.06 16.84
CA THR A 411 28.69 -16.99 15.87
C THR A 411 27.35 -16.31 16.06
N LEU A 412 26.30 -17.02 16.47
CA LEU A 412 24.96 -16.45 16.62
C LEU A 412 24.91 -15.49 17.82
N ARG A 413 24.41 -14.27 17.62
CA ARG A 413 24.26 -13.23 18.67
C ARG A 413 22.82 -13.09 19.14
N ALA A 414 21.90 -13.03 18.18
CA ALA A 414 20.49 -12.88 18.45
C ALA A 414 19.62 -13.48 17.36
N VAL A 415 18.42 -13.92 17.77
CA VAL A 415 17.33 -14.23 16.85
C VAL A 415 16.11 -13.43 17.24
N ILE A 416 15.53 -12.71 16.29
CA ILE A 416 14.27 -11.96 16.44
C ILE A 416 13.21 -12.66 15.60
N ALA A 417 12.15 -13.16 16.24
CA ALA A 417 10.98 -13.64 15.51
C ALA A 417 9.91 -12.56 15.45
N GLN A 418 9.28 -12.44 14.28
CA GLN A 418 8.37 -11.36 13.96
C GLN A 418 7.07 -11.88 13.32
N ARG A 419 5.97 -11.22 13.68
CA ARG A 419 4.66 -11.30 13.03
C ARG A 419 4.10 -9.90 12.85
N LEU A 420 3.09 -9.75 11.99
CA LEU A 420 2.30 -8.51 11.89
C LEU A 420 0.85 -8.78 12.31
N VAL A 421 0.34 -7.89 13.16
CA VAL A 421 -1.09 -7.77 13.47
C VAL A 421 -1.63 -6.47 12.92
N ARG A 422 -2.91 -6.45 12.58
CA ARG A 422 -3.60 -5.23 12.16
C ARG A 422 -3.85 -4.34 13.37
N ARG A 423 -3.57 -3.04 13.23
CA ARG A 423 -3.78 -2.06 14.31
C ARG A 423 -5.25 -1.63 14.30
N LEU A 424 -5.89 -1.67 15.45
CA LEU A 424 -7.26 -1.17 15.62
C LEU A 424 -7.33 0.31 15.23
N CYS A 425 -8.40 0.70 14.53
CA CYS A 425 -8.65 2.09 14.21
C CYS A 425 -8.87 2.89 15.50
N PRO A 426 -8.06 3.93 15.77
CA PRO A 426 -8.14 4.67 17.04
C PRO A 426 -9.48 5.40 17.20
N THR A 427 -10.13 5.74 16.09
CA THR A 427 -11.36 6.53 16.02
C THR A 427 -12.63 5.72 16.28
N CYS A 428 -12.65 4.43 15.91
CA CYS A 428 -13.86 3.60 16.02
C CYS A 428 -13.73 2.36 16.89
N ARG A 429 -12.54 2.06 17.46
CA ARG A 429 -12.41 0.94 18.38
C ARG A 429 -13.35 1.09 19.57
N ARG A 430 -14.00 -0.02 19.97
CA ARG A 430 -14.93 -0.03 21.10
C ARG A 430 -14.40 -0.95 22.19
N ALA A 431 -14.41 -0.46 23.42
CA ALA A 431 -14.05 -1.24 24.60
C ALA A 431 -15.12 -2.30 24.87
N VAL A 432 -14.69 -3.54 25.05
CA VAL A 432 -15.54 -4.70 25.36
C VAL A 432 -14.84 -5.56 26.41
N PRO A 433 -15.57 -6.34 27.23
CA PRO A 433 -14.96 -7.40 28.00
C PRO A 433 -14.25 -8.39 27.07
N ALA A 434 -13.09 -8.92 27.45
CA ALA A 434 -12.33 -9.86 26.63
C ALA A 434 -13.15 -11.13 26.27
N GLY A 435 -14.14 -11.48 27.09
CA GLY A 435 -15.14 -12.49 26.78
C GLY A 435 -14.62 -13.94 26.87
N ASP A 436 -15.50 -14.90 26.60
CA ASP A 436 -15.25 -16.31 26.92
C ASP A 436 -14.51 -17.10 25.82
N THR A 437 -14.47 -16.61 24.57
CA THR A 437 -14.01 -17.39 23.43
C THR A 437 -12.52 -17.21 23.11
N VAL A 438 -12.03 -15.97 23.11
CA VAL A 438 -10.66 -15.66 22.65
C VAL A 438 -9.72 -15.29 23.80
N ALA A 439 -10.24 -14.73 24.90
CA ALA A 439 -9.45 -14.34 26.06
C ALA A 439 -8.69 -15.51 26.72
N PRO A 440 -9.31 -16.71 26.94
CA PRO A 440 -8.60 -17.82 27.55
C PRO A 440 -7.44 -18.35 26.70
N LEU A 441 -7.56 -18.29 25.36
CA LEU A 441 -6.53 -18.77 24.44
C LEU A 441 -5.23 -17.95 24.51
N LEU A 442 -5.31 -16.70 24.95
CA LEU A 442 -4.17 -15.80 25.14
C LEU A 442 -3.75 -15.65 26.60
N GLY A 443 -4.51 -16.23 27.54
CA GLY A 443 -4.33 -16.02 28.97
C GLY A 443 -4.65 -14.58 29.39
N VAL A 444 -5.65 -13.96 28.77
CA VAL A 444 -6.22 -12.66 29.19
C VAL A 444 -7.35 -12.93 30.18
N ALA A 445 -7.44 -12.17 31.27
CA ALA A 445 -8.55 -12.28 32.21
C ALA A 445 -9.88 -11.93 31.52
N ARG A 446 -10.96 -12.67 31.82
CA ARG A 446 -12.24 -12.53 31.11
C ARG A 446 -12.85 -11.13 31.26
N GLU A 447 -12.61 -10.52 32.42
CA GLU A 447 -13.07 -9.20 32.83
C GLU A 447 -12.14 -8.09 32.35
N ALA A 448 -10.97 -8.43 31.80
CA ALA A 448 -10.06 -7.43 31.26
C ALA A 448 -10.72 -6.69 30.09
N THR A 449 -10.43 -5.39 30.00
CA THR A 449 -10.88 -4.59 28.87
C THR A 449 -10.09 -4.98 27.62
N ALA A 450 -10.81 -5.50 26.63
CA ALA A 450 -10.33 -5.68 25.27
C ALA A 450 -11.01 -4.66 24.34
N TYR A 451 -10.64 -4.70 23.07
CA TYR A 451 -11.21 -3.83 22.07
C TYR A 451 -11.58 -4.63 20.82
N GLU A 452 -12.71 -4.27 20.22
CA GLU A 452 -13.18 -4.84 18.96
C GLU A 452 -13.13 -3.83 17.81
N ALA A 453 -13.08 -4.37 16.59
CA ALA A 453 -13.04 -3.61 15.35
C ALA A 453 -14.47 -3.27 14.88
N VAL A 454 -14.88 -2.01 14.99
CA VAL A 454 -16.23 -1.56 14.60
C VAL A 454 -16.31 -1.16 13.12
N GLY A 455 -15.39 -0.31 12.66
CA GLY A 455 -15.40 0.25 11.31
C GLY A 455 -16.03 1.65 11.24
N CYS A 456 -15.37 2.55 10.53
CA CYS A 456 -15.83 3.90 10.23
C CYS A 456 -15.24 4.36 8.88
N ALA A 457 -15.65 5.54 8.40
CA ALA A 457 -15.13 6.09 7.15
C ALA A 457 -13.59 6.23 7.15
N GLU A 458 -12.97 6.57 8.27
CA GLU A 458 -11.50 6.76 8.35
C GLU A 458 -10.69 5.48 8.15
N CYS A 459 -11.29 4.33 8.43
CA CYS A 459 -10.68 3.03 8.23
C CYS A 459 -11.36 2.24 7.10
N ASN A 460 -12.11 2.92 6.23
CA ASN A 460 -12.86 2.32 5.12
C ASN A 460 -13.73 1.14 5.59
N HIS A 461 -14.39 1.33 6.73
CA HIS A 461 -15.26 0.36 7.39
C HIS A 461 -14.59 -0.98 7.73
N THR A 462 -13.25 -1.04 7.78
CA THR A 462 -12.53 -2.28 8.13
C THR A 462 -12.40 -2.50 9.64
N GLY A 463 -12.43 -1.41 10.42
CA GLY A 463 -12.12 -1.38 11.85
C GLY A 463 -10.61 -1.39 12.17
N PHE A 464 -9.74 -1.44 11.16
CA PHE A 464 -8.28 -1.45 11.28
C PHE A 464 -7.63 -0.34 10.45
N LYS A 465 -6.46 0.14 10.87
CA LYS A 465 -5.70 1.13 10.11
C LYS A 465 -4.21 0.85 10.27
N GLY A 466 -3.63 0.21 9.27
CA GLY A 466 -2.23 -0.16 9.25
C GLY A 466 -1.93 -1.40 10.09
N ARG A 467 -0.64 -1.70 10.22
CA ARG A 467 -0.12 -2.90 10.89
C ARG A 467 0.96 -2.53 11.90
N VAL A 468 1.20 -3.42 12.84
CA VAL A 468 2.26 -3.28 13.85
C VAL A 468 2.91 -4.64 14.09
N GLY A 469 4.21 -4.64 14.36
CA GLY A 469 4.95 -5.86 14.61
C GLY A 469 4.69 -6.44 16.00
N VAL A 470 4.63 -7.76 16.06
CA VAL A 470 4.67 -8.56 17.29
C VAL A 470 6.00 -9.29 17.28
N TYR A 471 6.76 -9.15 18.37
CA TYR A 471 8.14 -9.62 18.42
C TYR A 471 8.39 -10.49 19.64
N GLU A 472 9.25 -11.48 19.45
CA GLU A 472 10.03 -12.09 20.53
C GLU A 472 11.51 -12.10 20.12
N GLY A 473 12.39 -12.08 21.10
CA GLY A 473 13.83 -12.02 20.87
C GLY A 473 14.56 -12.98 21.79
N VAL A 474 15.53 -13.70 21.23
CA VAL A 474 16.42 -14.60 21.97
C VAL A 474 17.84 -14.06 21.82
N ARG A 475 18.44 -13.65 22.94
CA ARG A 475 19.86 -13.33 23.00
C ARG A 475 20.63 -14.62 23.25
N VAL A 476 21.68 -14.85 22.48
CA VAL A 476 22.55 -16.02 22.63
C VAL A 476 23.59 -15.72 23.70
N ASP A 477 23.15 -15.81 24.96
CA ASP A 477 24.01 -15.72 26.14
C ASP A 477 24.82 -17.00 26.37
N GLU A 478 25.69 -17.00 27.38
CA GLU A 478 26.59 -18.14 27.64
C GLU A 478 25.86 -19.46 27.94
N THR A 479 24.68 -19.40 28.57
CA THR A 479 23.88 -20.59 28.84
C THR A 479 23.28 -21.12 27.55
N VAL A 480 22.69 -20.24 26.72
CA VAL A 480 22.15 -20.60 25.41
C VAL A 480 23.26 -21.16 24.51
N ARG A 481 24.47 -20.58 24.51
CA ARG A 481 25.61 -21.12 23.74
C ARG A 481 25.93 -22.56 24.11
N ARG A 482 25.99 -22.85 25.42
CA ARG A 482 26.24 -24.20 25.91
C ARG A 482 25.14 -25.17 25.49
N MET A 483 23.87 -24.76 25.66
CA MET A 483 22.72 -25.54 25.19
C MET A 483 22.75 -25.79 23.68
N ILE A 484 23.19 -24.80 22.88
CA ILE A 484 23.34 -24.96 21.44
C ILE A 484 24.41 -26.02 21.16
N ASN A 485 25.59 -25.90 21.80
CA ASN A 485 26.72 -26.79 21.61
C ASN A 485 26.43 -28.24 22.03
N ASP A 486 25.72 -28.41 23.15
CA ASP A 486 25.36 -29.72 23.72
C ASP A 486 24.18 -30.38 22.99
N GLY A 487 23.59 -29.71 22.00
CA GLY A 487 22.47 -30.25 21.22
C GLY A 487 21.15 -30.28 21.99
N ALA A 488 20.95 -29.37 22.96
CA ALA A 488 19.71 -29.27 23.71
C ALA A 488 18.49 -29.06 22.79
N ASP A 489 17.34 -29.56 23.25
CA ASP A 489 16.06 -29.40 22.55
C ASP A 489 15.50 -27.97 22.67
N GLU A 490 14.51 -27.67 21.83
CA GLU A 490 13.91 -26.34 21.77
C GLU A 490 13.23 -25.95 23.09
N ALA A 491 12.67 -26.91 23.81
CA ALA A 491 11.96 -26.66 25.06
C ALA A 491 12.90 -26.19 26.16
N ALA A 492 14.09 -26.80 26.28
CA ALA A 492 15.11 -26.42 27.24
C ALA A 492 15.67 -25.01 26.93
N ILE A 493 15.94 -24.71 25.66
CA ILE A 493 16.42 -23.38 25.27
C ILE A 493 15.33 -22.32 25.53
N ALA A 494 14.09 -22.62 25.16
CA ALA A 494 12.96 -21.71 25.38
C ALA A 494 12.74 -21.42 26.87
N ALA A 495 12.83 -22.43 27.74
CA ALA A 495 12.65 -22.29 29.18
C ALA A 495 13.67 -21.30 29.78
N HIS A 496 14.92 -21.30 29.30
CA HIS A 496 15.93 -20.33 29.73
C HIS A 496 15.74 -18.96 29.06
N ALA A 497 15.62 -18.93 27.73
CA ALA A 497 15.58 -17.68 26.95
C ALA A 497 14.37 -16.79 27.29
N PHE A 498 13.22 -17.40 27.58
CA PHE A 498 11.98 -16.69 27.90
C PHE A 498 11.65 -16.64 29.39
N ALA A 499 12.59 -17.02 30.28
CA ALA A 499 12.40 -16.88 31.73
C ALA A 499 12.20 -15.41 32.16
N LYS A 500 12.79 -14.46 31.41
CA LYS A 500 12.74 -13.01 31.67
C LYS A 500 12.36 -12.19 30.43
N SER A 501 12.02 -12.86 29.33
CA SER A 501 11.70 -12.25 28.04
C SER A 501 10.32 -12.69 27.60
N GLU A 502 9.64 -11.87 26.83
CA GLU A 502 8.32 -12.21 26.32
C GLU A 502 8.40 -13.13 25.11
N THR A 503 7.49 -14.09 25.06
CA THR A 503 7.20 -14.87 23.85
C THR A 503 6.28 -14.07 22.92
N LEU A 504 6.12 -14.52 21.66
CA LEU A 504 5.16 -13.93 20.71
C LEU A 504 3.74 -13.87 21.30
N THR A 505 3.31 -14.93 21.99
CA THR A 505 1.99 -15.00 22.64
C THR A 505 1.86 -13.97 23.76
N ALA A 506 2.90 -13.81 24.59
CA ALA A 506 2.89 -12.83 25.67
C ALA A 506 2.89 -11.38 25.13
N ALA A 507 3.67 -11.12 24.08
CA ALA A 507 3.70 -9.83 23.40
C ALA A 507 2.34 -9.51 22.74
N ALA A 508 1.72 -10.48 22.06
CA ALA A 508 0.40 -10.33 21.47
C ALA A 508 -0.68 -10.06 22.53
N ARG A 509 -0.64 -10.79 23.66
CA ARG A 509 -1.53 -10.54 24.82
C ARG A 509 -1.43 -9.10 25.29
N ARG A 510 -0.22 -8.60 25.56
CA ARG A 510 -0.01 -7.22 26.02
C ARG A 510 -0.61 -6.20 25.03
N MET A 511 -0.48 -6.44 23.73
CA MET A 511 -1.03 -5.55 22.70
C MET A 511 -2.57 -5.53 22.69
N VAL A 512 -3.21 -6.65 23.05
CA VAL A 512 -4.67 -6.72 23.25
C VAL A 512 -5.07 -5.89 24.48
N GLU A 513 -4.37 -6.06 25.60
CA GLU A 513 -4.62 -5.32 26.85
C GLU A 513 -4.43 -3.80 26.68
N GLN A 514 -3.52 -3.39 25.79
CA GLN A 514 -3.29 -1.99 25.42
C GLN A 514 -4.29 -1.45 24.37
N GLY A 515 -5.17 -2.30 23.84
CA GLY A 515 -6.12 -1.94 22.79
C GLY A 515 -5.48 -1.60 21.45
N VAL A 516 -4.28 -2.13 21.18
CA VAL A 516 -3.56 -1.94 19.90
C VAL A 516 -4.13 -2.84 18.81
N THR A 517 -4.54 -4.06 19.17
CA THR A 517 -5.10 -5.07 18.27
C THR A 517 -6.25 -5.81 18.96
N THR A 518 -7.00 -6.62 18.20
CA THR A 518 -8.05 -7.47 18.76
C THR A 518 -7.50 -8.81 19.25
N PRO A 519 -8.22 -9.51 20.15
CA PRO A 519 -7.90 -10.88 20.54
C PRO A 519 -7.77 -11.85 19.35
N GLU A 520 -8.61 -11.71 18.32
CA GLU A 520 -8.62 -12.61 17.15
C GLU A 520 -7.32 -12.48 16.34
N GLU A 521 -6.84 -11.25 16.14
CA GLU A 521 -5.56 -10.99 15.48
C GLU A 521 -4.39 -11.54 16.30
N ALA A 522 -4.45 -11.40 17.64
CA ALA A 522 -3.43 -11.94 18.52
C ALA A 522 -3.39 -13.47 18.50
N VAL A 523 -4.53 -14.16 18.53
CA VAL A 523 -4.59 -15.62 18.40
C VAL A 523 -4.06 -16.07 17.04
N ARG A 524 -4.41 -15.37 15.95
CA ARG A 524 -3.93 -15.69 14.59
C ARG A 524 -2.41 -15.73 14.49
N VAL A 525 -1.70 -14.85 15.19
CA VAL A 525 -0.23 -14.79 15.15
C VAL A 525 0.46 -15.60 16.25
N SER A 526 -0.28 -15.97 17.31
CA SER A 526 0.25 -16.71 18.47
C SER A 526 0.15 -18.22 18.31
N ARG A 527 -0.67 -18.71 17.38
CA ARG A 527 -0.68 -20.13 17.04
C ARG A 527 0.68 -20.50 16.44
N ARG A 528 1.42 -21.34 17.15
CA ARG A 528 2.37 -22.24 16.50
C ARG A 528 1.54 -23.02 15.51
N ASP A 529 1.93 -23.07 14.25
CA ASP A 529 1.37 -24.05 13.32
C ASP A 529 1.84 -25.43 13.82
N SER A 530 1.20 -25.91 14.88
CA SER A 530 1.19 -27.29 15.30
C SER A 530 0.09 -27.97 14.49
N ASP A 531 0.48 -28.99 13.75
CA ASP A 531 -0.30 -29.86 12.86
C ASP A 531 -0.30 -29.45 11.38
N GLY A 532 0.81 -29.80 10.73
CA GLY A 532 0.83 -30.36 9.38
C GLY A 532 1.45 -31.74 9.40
#